data_AF-A0A6C1QRR9-F1
#
_entry.id   AF-A0A6C1QRR9-F1
#
_cell.length_a   1.000
_cell.length_b   1.000
_cell.length_c   1.000
_cell.angle_alpha   90.00
_cell.angle_beta   90.00
_cell.angle_gamma   90.00
#
_symmetry.space_group_name_H-M   'P 1'
#
loop_
_entity.id
_entity.type
_entity.pdbx_description
1 polymer ?
#
loop_
_entity_poly.entity_id
_entity_poly.type
_entity_poly.pdbx_seq_one_letter_code
_entity_poly.pdbx_strand_id
1 'polypeptide(L)'
;MRLLVNGGVTALFSFGLLAVITAYHHRVSRDHRNFTREFLLGIAAAVAVVLFRAVAAELPVSRAIMSAGLLTTGILVAVTEEAGKLAGLGVSRLRLPPAGGHENIFAGMALGLGFALFENSWYLPDATLVLVFRGVTAVPLHATTAGLLGWGLASTNRPNRLGLAFLAAVALHGGYNAMIEQGGILVPATVFLVGAAATVLVMVISTQE
;
A
#
# COMPACT_ATOMS: atom_id res chain seq x y z
N MET A 1 -0.12 25.08 7.51
CA MET A 1 -1.23 24.38 8.18
C MET A 1 -1.65 23.08 7.48
N ARG A 2 -1.91 23.05 6.16
CA ARG A 2 -2.34 21.83 5.44
C ARG A 2 -1.34 20.66 5.51
N LEU A 3 -0.04 20.92 5.32
CA LEU A 3 1.02 19.91 5.49
C LEU A 3 0.99 19.27 6.89
N LEU A 4 0.84 20.09 7.93
CA LEU A 4 0.82 19.63 9.32
C LEU A 4 -0.39 18.75 9.62
N VAL A 5 -1.56 19.11 9.10
CA VAL A 5 -2.79 18.32 9.27
C VAL A 5 -2.66 16.98 8.54
N ASN A 6 -2.30 17.00 7.25
CA ASN A 6 -2.25 15.79 6.45
C ASN A 6 -1.12 14.85 6.87
N GLY A 7 0.09 15.39 7.05
CA GLY A 7 1.24 14.64 7.56
C GLY A 7 1.00 14.12 8.98
N GLY A 8 0.37 14.91 9.85
CA GLY A 8 0.04 14.50 11.22
C GLY A 8 -0.97 13.36 11.28
N VAL A 9 -2.07 13.45 10.51
CA VAL A 9 -3.08 12.38 10.43
C VAL A 9 -2.45 11.12 9.85
N THR A 10 -1.76 11.23 8.72
CA THR A 10 -1.12 10.08 8.07
C THR A 10 -0.10 9.42 9.00
N ALA A 11 0.75 10.20 9.67
CA ALA A 11 1.72 9.68 10.65
C ALA A 11 1.03 8.96 11.80
N LEU A 12 -0.02 9.55 12.38
CA LEU A 12 -0.77 8.93 13.46
C LEU A 12 -1.33 7.55 13.05
N PHE A 13 -1.95 7.46 11.88
CA PHE A 13 -2.48 6.18 11.38
C PHE A 13 -1.38 5.19 11.01
N SER A 14 -0.33 5.62 10.32
CA SER A 14 0.77 4.75 9.91
C SER A 14 1.52 4.17 11.11
N PHE A 15 1.89 4.99 12.09
CA PHE A 15 2.58 4.52 13.30
C PHE A 15 1.65 3.74 14.23
N GLY A 16 0.39 4.19 14.39
CA GLY A 16 -0.61 3.50 15.19
C GLY A 16 -0.89 2.10 14.69
N LEU A 17 -1.13 1.95 13.38
CA LEU A 17 -1.32 0.63 12.76
C LEU A 17 -0.05 -0.21 12.80
N LEU A 18 1.14 0.37 12.62
CA LEU A 18 2.41 -0.36 12.74
C LEU A 18 2.57 -0.97 14.14
N ALA A 19 2.23 -0.21 15.18
CA ALA A 19 2.26 -0.69 16.56
C ALA A 19 1.23 -1.81 16.77
N VAL A 20 0.01 -1.66 16.28
CA VAL A 20 -1.05 -2.69 16.37
C VAL A 20 -0.65 -3.98 15.66
N ILE A 21 -0.16 -3.92 14.42
CA ILE A 21 0.23 -5.13 13.68
C ILE A 21 1.44 -5.82 14.32
N THR A 22 2.39 -5.05 14.86
CA THR A 22 3.57 -5.62 15.54
C THR A 22 3.15 -6.31 16.84
N ALA A 23 2.30 -5.67 17.65
CA ALA A 23 1.78 -6.25 18.88
C ALA A 23 0.92 -7.50 18.61
N TYR A 24 0.08 -7.46 17.56
CA TYR A 24 -0.70 -8.62 17.15
C TYR A 24 0.21 -9.76 16.69
N HIS A 25 1.24 -9.47 15.87
CA HIS A 25 2.22 -10.47 15.43
C HIS A 25 2.90 -11.15 16.61
N HIS A 26 3.40 -10.39 17.59
CA HIS A 26 4.04 -10.95 18.79
C HIS A 26 3.10 -11.79 19.65
N ARG A 27 1.79 -11.56 19.56
CA ARG A 27 0.79 -12.39 20.25
C ARG A 27 0.56 -13.73 19.55
N VAL A 28 0.59 -13.76 18.21
CA VAL A 28 0.25 -14.96 17.41
C VAL A 28 1.47 -15.75 16.95
N SER A 29 2.65 -15.13 16.92
CA SER A 29 3.91 -15.70 16.48
C SER A 29 4.88 -15.85 17.64
N ARG A 30 5.73 -16.88 17.60
CA ARG A 30 6.89 -17.00 18.51
C ARG A 30 8.06 -16.11 18.08
N ASP A 31 8.02 -15.58 16.86
CA ASP A 31 8.99 -14.61 16.36
C ASP A 31 8.67 -13.22 16.90
N HIS A 32 9.67 -12.59 17.53
CA HIS A 32 9.60 -11.24 18.10
C HIS A 32 10.20 -10.19 17.16
N ARG A 33 10.36 -10.51 15.88
CA ARG A 33 10.81 -9.55 14.87
C ARG A 33 9.96 -8.28 14.91
N ASN A 34 10.63 -7.13 14.79
CA ASN A 34 9.97 -5.86 14.53
C ASN A 34 9.92 -5.61 13.02
N PHE A 35 8.87 -4.94 12.54
CA PHE A 35 8.71 -4.64 11.12
C PHE A 35 9.18 -3.22 10.76
N THR A 36 10.06 -2.64 11.59
CA THR A 36 10.59 -1.28 11.38
C THR A 36 11.40 -1.21 10.09
N ARG A 37 12.16 -2.25 9.77
CA ARG A 37 12.92 -2.31 8.52
C ARG A 37 12.00 -2.29 7.29
N GLU A 38 10.97 -3.11 7.29
CA GLU A 38 9.96 -3.17 6.22
C GLU A 38 9.25 -1.83 6.05
N PHE A 39 8.89 -1.18 7.16
CA PHE A 39 8.33 0.16 7.15
C PHE A 39 9.26 1.20 6.49
N LEU A 40 10.55 1.21 6.87
CA LEU A 40 11.53 2.12 6.26
C LEU A 40 11.76 1.81 4.77
N LEU A 41 11.76 0.52 4.39
CA LEU A 41 11.79 0.12 2.98
C LEU A 41 10.55 0.57 2.22
N GLY A 42 9.39 0.66 2.89
CA GLY A 42 8.16 1.24 2.33
C GLY A 42 8.32 2.71 1.97
N ILE A 43 8.90 3.50 2.87
CA ILE A 43 9.22 4.91 2.60
C ILE A 43 10.18 5.01 1.42
N ALA A 44 11.26 4.21 1.41
CA ALA A 44 12.23 4.21 0.32
C ALA A 44 11.61 3.80 -1.02
N ALA A 45 10.72 2.81 -1.03
CA ALA A 45 9.97 2.40 -2.22
C ALA A 45 9.07 3.52 -2.74
N ALA A 46 8.36 4.24 -1.86
CA ALA A 46 7.53 5.37 -2.25
C ALA A 46 8.36 6.51 -2.87
N VAL A 47 9.51 6.84 -2.27
CA VAL A 47 10.46 7.81 -2.86
C VAL A 47 10.91 7.36 -4.25
N ALA A 48 11.30 6.10 -4.39
CA ALA A 48 11.75 5.56 -5.67
C ALA A 48 10.65 5.61 -6.74
N VAL A 49 9.41 5.28 -6.39
CA VAL A 49 8.27 5.35 -7.33
C VAL A 49 7.97 6.80 -7.72
N VAL A 50 7.99 7.74 -6.78
CA VAL A 50 7.78 9.16 -7.08
C VAL A 50 8.86 9.70 -8.03
N LEU A 51 10.13 9.39 -7.76
CA LEU A 51 11.24 9.77 -8.64
C LEU A 51 11.12 9.12 -10.03
N PHE A 52 10.79 7.83 -10.08
CA PHE A 52 10.56 7.12 -11.33
C PHE A 52 9.44 7.77 -12.15
N ARG A 53 8.31 8.09 -11.52
CA ARG A 53 7.17 8.75 -12.17
C ARG A 53 7.52 10.15 -12.66
N ALA A 54 8.30 10.91 -11.90
CA ALA A 54 8.78 12.24 -12.31
C ALA A 54 9.65 12.16 -13.57
N VAL A 55 10.58 11.20 -13.64
CA VAL A 55 11.39 10.99 -14.85
C VAL A 55 10.55 10.47 -16.01
N ALA A 56 9.64 9.52 -15.74
CA ALA A 56 8.78 8.93 -16.76
C ALA A 56 7.82 9.96 -17.37
N ALA A 57 7.36 10.96 -16.62
CA ALA A 57 6.48 12.02 -17.12
C ALA A 57 7.09 12.84 -18.27
N GLU A 58 8.41 12.89 -18.38
CA GLU A 58 9.10 13.59 -19.46
C GLU A 58 9.16 12.79 -20.78
N LEU A 59 8.79 11.51 -20.75
CA LEU A 59 8.78 10.68 -21.94
C LEU A 59 7.54 10.97 -22.81
N PRO A 60 7.67 11.06 -24.15
CA PRO A 60 6.54 11.33 -25.06
C PRO A 60 5.38 10.34 -24.91
N VAL A 61 5.68 9.06 -24.66
CA VAL A 61 4.67 8.00 -24.46
C VAL A 61 3.82 8.26 -23.22
N SER A 62 4.41 8.79 -22.14
CA SER A 62 3.71 9.10 -20.90
C SER A 62 2.71 10.24 -21.08
N ARG A 63 3.06 11.25 -21.88
CA ARG A 63 2.15 12.37 -22.22
C ARG A 63 0.92 11.88 -23.00
N ALA A 64 1.11 10.93 -23.91
CA ALA A 64 0.00 10.29 -24.64
C ALA A 64 -0.90 9.48 -23.69
N ILE A 65 -0.32 8.70 -22.77
CA ILE A 65 -1.08 7.90 -21.80
C ILE A 65 -1.84 8.80 -20.81
N MET A 66 -1.24 9.90 -20.35
CA MET A 66 -1.91 10.86 -19.46
C MET A 66 -3.12 11.54 -20.13
N SER A 67 -3.14 11.63 -21.46
CA SER A 67 -4.30 12.12 -22.20
C SER A 67 -5.44 11.09 -22.36
N ALA A 68 -5.21 9.82 -22.02
CA ALA A 68 -6.16 8.72 -22.20
C ALA A 68 -7.23 8.60 -21.10
N GLY A 69 -7.31 9.57 -20.18
CA GLY A 69 -8.37 9.68 -19.18
C GLY A 69 -8.06 9.07 -17.81
N LEU A 70 -8.92 9.42 -16.83
CA LEU A 70 -8.73 9.19 -15.39
C LEU A 70 -8.55 7.72 -15.00
N LEU A 71 -9.27 6.81 -15.65
CA LEU A 71 -9.19 5.37 -15.35
C LEU A 71 -7.82 4.80 -15.75
N THR A 72 -7.31 5.20 -16.92
CA THR A 72 -5.99 4.78 -17.41
C THR A 72 -4.88 5.32 -16.53
N THR A 73 -4.98 6.58 -16.08
CA THR A 73 -4.00 7.18 -15.17
C THR A 73 -4.04 6.54 -13.79
N GLY A 74 -5.21 6.32 -13.21
CA GLY A 74 -5.37 5.70 -11.89
C GLY A 74 -4.82 4.26 -11.82
N ILE A 75 -5.08 3.44 -12.85
CA ILE A 75 -4.55 2.07 -12.93
C ILE A 75 -3.03 2.09 -13.15
N LEU A 76 -2.51 2.95 -14.04
CA LEU A 76 -1.07 3.01 -14.30
C LEU A 76 -0.30 3.40 -13.03
N VAL A 77 -0.82 4.39 -12.30
CA VAL A 77 -0.28 4.79 -10.99
C VAL A 77 -0.30 3.60 -10.03
N ALA A 78 -1.45 2.94 -9.87
CA ALA A 78 -1.55 1.77 -9.00
C ALA A 78 -0.57 0.65 -9.39
N VAL A 79 -0.41 0.33 -10.67
CA VAL A 79 0.58 -0.65 -11.16
C VAL A 79 1.99 -0.25 -10.72
N THR A 80 2.39 1.00 -10.94
CA THR A 80 3.74 1.46 -10.58
C THR A 80 3.99 1.42 -9.09
N GLU A 81 3.00 1.80 -8.27
CA GLU A 81 3.12 1.85 -6.82
C GLU A 81 3.13 0.45 -6.21
N GLU A 82 2.24 -0.44 -6.64
CA GLU A 82 2.22 -1.83 -6.18
C GLU A 82 3.48 -2.58 -6.64
N ALA A 83 4.03 -2.28 -7.83
CA ALA A 83 5.30 -2.84 -8.27
C ALA A 83 6.47 -2.37 -7.39
N GLY A 84 6.49 -1.08 -7.03
CA GLY A 84 7.46 -0.53 -6.08
C GLY A 84 7.39 -1.19 -4.71
N LYS A 85 6.18 -1.41 -4.18
CA LYS A 85 5.97 -2.13 -2.92
C LYS A 85 6.46 -3.57 -3.00
N LEU A 86 6.13 -4.29 -4.08
CA LEU A 86 6.60 -5.65 -4.29
C LEU A 86 8.13 -5.73 -4.38
N ALA A 87 8.76 -4.80 -5.08
CA ALA A 87 10.22 -4.71 -5.16
C ALA A 87 10.84 -4.44 -3.78
N GLY A 88 10.31 -3.48 -3.02
CA GLY A 88 10.73 -3.20 -1.64
C GLY A 88 10.58 -4.42 -0.72
N LEU A 89 9.49 -5.18 -0.88
CA LEU A 89 9.27 -6.41 -0.13
C LEU A 89 10.29 -7.48 -0.54
N GLY A 90 10.55 -7.66 -1.83
CA GLY A 90 11.60 -8.54 -2.33
C GLY A 90 12.98 -8.20 -1.74
N VAL A 91 13.33 -6.90 -1.71
CA VAL A 91 14.55 -6.40 -1.07
C VAL A 91 14.57 -6.71 0.43
N SER A 92 13.44 -6.56 1.12
CA SER A 92 13.34 -6.91 2.54
C SER A 92 13.68 -8.38 2.78
N ARG A 93 13.33 -9.27 1.84
CA ARG A 93 13.55 -10.71 1.96
C ARG A 93 14.94 -11.16 1.49
N LEU A 94 15.72 -10.29 0.86
CA LEU A 94 17.11 -10.60 0.52
C LEU A 94 17.88 -10.94 1.80
N ARG A 95 18.48 -12.12 1.82
CA ARG A 95 19.33 -12.64 2.91
C ARG A 95 18.60 -12.98 4.21
N LEU A 96 17.28 -13.02 4.20
CA LEU A 96 16.51 -13.58 5.32
C LEU A 96 16.21 -15.07 5.06
N PRO A 97 16.10 -15.89 6.12
CA PRO A 97 15.53 -17.22 6.01
C PRO A 97 14.12 -17.16 5.37
N PRO A 98 13.66 -18.23 4.72
CA PRO A 98 12.28 -18.32 4.25
C PRO A 98 11.31 -17.99 5.39
N ALA A 99 10.55 -16.92 5.20
CA ALA A 99 9.56 -16.45 6.14
C ALA A 99 8.25 -17.22 6.00
N GLY A 100 7.55 -17.43 7.11
CA GLY A 100 6.20 -18.03 7.11
C GLY A 100 5.16 -17.14 6.41
N GLY A 101 3.97 -17.70 6.14
CA GLY A 101 2.87 -16.96 5.50
C GLY A 101 2.49 -15.69 6.27
N HIS A 102 2.28 -15.82 7.59
CA HIS A 102 1.99 -14.69 8.49
C HIS A 102 3.06 -13.61 8.44
N GLU A 103 4.34 -14.00 8.54
CA GLU A 103 5.45 -13.06 8.61
C GLU A 103 5.56 -12.22 7.32
N ASN A 104 5.38 -12.83 6.15
CA ASN A 104 5.38 -12.11 4.88
C ASN A 104 4.18 -11.16 4.76
N ILE A 105 3.00 -11.54 5.26
CA ILE A 105 1.83 -10.66 5.27
C ILE A 105 2.10 -9.43 6.15
N PHE A 106 2.53 -9.62 7.39
CA PHE A 106 2.81 -8.49 8.30
C PHE A 106 3.95 -7.61 7.80
N ALA A 107 4.98 -8.21 7.19
CA ALA A 107 6.04 -7.49 6.49
C ALA A 107 5.51 -6.63 5.35
N GLY A 108 4.62 -7.19 4.52
CA GLY A 108 3.90 -6.48 3.48
C GLY A 108 3.09 -5.31 4.06
N MET A 109 2.29 -5.55 5.09
CA MET A 109 1.50 -4.50 5.76
C MET A 109 2.37 -3.35 6.28
N ALA A 110 3.46 -3.67 6.98
CA ALA A 110 4.38 -2.66 7.50
C ALA A 110 5.04 -1.84 6.38
N LEU A 111 5.45 -2.49 5.30
CA LEU A 111 5.95 -1.82 4.11
C LEU A 111 4.90 -0.89 3.50
N GLY A 112 3.66 -1.35 3.37
CA GLY A 112 2.53 -0.54 2.92
C GLY A 112 2.31 0.71 3.77
N LEU A 113 2.39 0.58 5.10
CA LEU A 113 2.24 1.72 6.02
C LEU A 113 3.34 2.77 5.87
N GLY A 114 4.58 2.34 5.63
CA GLY A 114 5.70 3.24 5.35
C GLY A 114 5.54 3.93 3.99
N PHE A 115 5.07 3.20 2.99
CA PHE A 115 4.76 3.76 1.68
C PHE A 115 3.67 4.84 1.80
N ALA A 116 2.58 4.52 2.49
CA ALA A 116 1.47 5.43 2.70
C ALA A 116 1.88 6.67 3.48
N LEU A 117 2.78 6.54 4.47
CA LEU A 117 3.30 7.67 5.23
C LEU A 117 3.93 8.72 4.31
N PHE A 118 4.84 8.30 3.44
CA PHE A 118 5.51 9.20 2.52
C PHE A 118 4.55 9.78 1.48
N GLU A 119 3.81 8.90 0.80
CA GLU A 119 2.95 9.26 -0.33
C GLU A 119 1.82 10.20 0.12
N ASN A 120 1.14 9.89 1.23
CA ASN A 120 0.04 10.72 1.70
C ASN A 120 0.51 12.03 2.33
N SER A 121 1.71 12.10 2.91
CA SER A 121 2.25 13.36 3.44
C SER A 121 2.56 14.41 2.36
N TRP A 122 2.70 14.00 1.09
CA TRP A 122 3.09 14.88 -0.01
C TRP A 122 1.90 15.51 -0.77
N TYR A 123 0.65 15.04 -0.55
CA TYR A 123 -0.53 15.67 -1.14
C TYR A 123 -0.82 17.02 -0.45
N LEU A 124 -0.37 18.09 -1.09
CA LEU A 124 -0.56 19.48 -0.67
C LEU A 124 -1.66 20.27 -1.43
N PRO A 125 -1.97 19.97 -2.71
CA PRO A 125 -2.95 20.75 -3.46
C PRO A 125 -4.41 20.58 -2.99
N ASP A 126 -4.76 19.45 -2.40
CA ASP A 126 -6.17 19.09 -2.17
C ASP A 126 -6.83 19.90 -1.04
N ALA A 127 -8.17 19.89 -1.06
CA ALA A 127 -8.99 20.42 0.03
C ALA A 127 -8.75 19.65 1.33
N THR A 128 -8.74 20.34 2.48
CA THR A 128 -8.41 19.74 3.78
C THR A 128 -9.27 18.53 4.13
N LEU A 129 -10.57 18.55 3.81
CA LEU A 129 -11.45 17.41 4.07
C LEU A 129 -11.07 16.18 3.24
N VAL A 130 -10.71 16.36 1.96
CA VAL A 130 -10.24 15.29 1.09
C VAL A 130 -8.93 14.71 1.63
N LEU A 131 -8.01 15.55 2.08
CA LEU A 131 -6.75 15.11 2.70
C LEU A 131 -6.98 14.27 3.96
N VAL A 132 -7.92 14.68 4.82
CA VAL A 132 -8.28 13.89 6.01
C VAL A 132 -8.89 12.55 5.62
N PHE A 133 -9.81 12.53 4.65
CA PHE A 133 -10.40 11.27 4.16
C PHE A 133 -9.33 10.35 3.58
N ARG A 134 -8.42 10.87 2.75
CA ARG A 134 -7.28 10.11 2.21
C ARG A 134 -6.39 9.57 3.32
N GLY A 135 -6.00 10.38 4.29
CA GLY A 135 -5.19 9.92 5.43
C GLY A 135 -5.83 8.76 6.20
N VAL A 136 -7.16 8.75 6.34
CA VAL A 136 -7.91 7.71 7.07
C VAL A 136 -8.13 6.44 6.22
N THR A 137 -8.40 6.57 4.91
CA THR A 137 -8.78 5.42 4.06
C THR A 137 -7.62 4.88 3.23
N ALA A 138 -6.69 5.72 2.78
CA ALA A 138 -5.52 5.29 2.00
C ALA A 138 -4.52 4.51 2.86
N VAL A 139 -4.26 4.93 4.10
CA VAL A 139 -3.27 4.24 4.95
C VAL A 139 -3.63 2.76 5.19
N PRO A 140 -4.87 2.41 5.61
CA PRO A 140 -5.28 1.01 5.69
C PRO A 140 -5.27 0.31 4.33
N LEU A 141 -5.68 0.98 3.25
CA LEU A 141 -5.64 0.39 1.92
C LEU A 141 -4.23 -0.04 1.53
N HIS A 142 -3.22 0.82 1.74
CA HIS A 142 -1.83 0.50 1.43
C HIS A 142 -1.31 -0.65 2.27
N ALA A 143 -1.64 -0.69 3.56
CA ALA A 143 -1.31 -1.84 4.41
C ALA A 143 -1.97 -3.12 3.87
N THR A 144 -3.22 -3.02 3.41
CA THR A 144 -3.96 -4.16 2.88
C THR A 144 -3.39 -4.67 1.56
N THR A 145 -3.19 -3.79 0.57
CA THR A 145 -2.66 -4.19 -0.74
C THR A 145 -1.25 -4.76 -0.60
N ALA A 146 -0.40 -4.14 0.20
CA ALA A 146 0.95 -4.65 0.46
C ALA A 146 0.94 -5.96 1.27
N GLY A 147 -0.02 -6.15 2.19
CA GLY A 147 -0.25 -7.42 2.88
C GLY A 147 -0.63 -8.56 1.93
N LEU A 148 -1.47 -8.29 0.92
CA LEU A 148 -1.78 -9.24 -0.15
C LEU A 148 -0.54 -9.59 -0.97
N LEU A 149 0.30 -8.60 -1.31
CA LEU A 149 1.58 -8.86 -1.98
C LEU A 149 2.48 -9.77 -1.12
N GLY A 150 2.50 -9.55 0.20
CA GLY A 150 3.18 -10.41 1.16
C GLY A 150 2.68 -11.85 1.15
N TRP A 151 1.37 -12.03 1.17
CA TRP A 151 0.76 -13.36 1.01
C TRP A 151 1.14 -14.03 -0.32
N GLY A 152 1.09 -13.28 -1.42
CA GLY A 152 1.49 -13.77 -2.74
C GLY A 152 2.95 -14.22 -2.77
N LEU A 153 3.85 -13.45 -2.16
CA LEU A 153 5.29 -13.73 -2.12
C LEU A 153 5.63 -14.94 -1.24
N ALA A 154 4.87 -15.18 -0.17
CA ALA A 154 5.10 -16.32 0.73
C ALA A 154 4.96 -17.69 0.03
N SER A 155 4.29 -17.75 -1.12
CA SER A 155 3.89 -19.00 -1.76
C SER A 155 4.87 -19.45 -2.85
N THR A 156 6.07 -19.87 -2.46
CA THR A 156 7.09 -20.42 -3.38
C THR A 156 6.59 -21.59 -4.24
N ASN A 157 5.64 -22.38 -3.72
CA ASN A 157 5.08 -23.55 -4.41
C ASN A 157 3.82 -23.25 -5.26
N ARG A 158 3.34 -22.01 -5.30
CA ARG A 158 2.18 -21.62 -6.12
C ARG A 158 2.44 -20.27 -6.80
N PRO A 159 3.24 -20.24 -7.89
CA PRO A 159 3.69 -19.00 -8.52
C PRO A 159 2.53 -18.12 -9.00
N ASN A 160 1.38 -18.71 -9.34
CA ASN A 160 0.18 -17.98 -9.74
C ASN A 160 -0.38 -17.09 -8.61
N ARG A 161 -0.09 -17.39 -7.33
CA ARG A 161 -0.59 -16.58 -6.21
C ARG A 161 0.00 -15.18 -6.19
N LEU A 162 1.26 -15.00 -6.54
CA LEU A 162 1.87 -13.67 -6.59
C LEU A 162 1.23 -12.82 -7.69
N GLY A 163 1.01 -13.39 -8.88
CA GLY A 163 0.32 -12.71 -9.97
C GLY A 163 -1.10 -12.28 -9.58
N LEU A 164 -1.87 -13.18 -8.95
CA LEU A 164 -3.22 -12.87 -8.47
C LEU A 164 -3.22 -11.81 -7.36
N ALA A 165 -2.29 -11.90 -6.41
CA ALA A 165 -2.14 -10.90 -5.35
C ALA A 165 -1.80 -9.52 -5.91
N PHE A 166 -0.90 -9.47 -6.91
CA PHE A 166 -0.54 -8.23 -7.59
C PHE A 166 -1.72 -7.64 -8.35
N LEU A 167 -2.45 -8.44 -9.14
CA LEU A 167 -3.63 -7.98 -9.85
C LEU A 167 -4.72 -7.48 -8.90
N ALA A 168 -4.95 -8.18 -7.78
CA ALA A 168 -5.89 -7.75 -6.75
C ALA A 168 -5.47 -6.42 -6.10
N ALA A 169 -4.19 -6.29 -5.74
CA ALA A 169 -3.63 -5.05 -5.19
C ALA A 169 -3.80 -3.86 -6.15
N VAL A 170 -3.47 -4.05 -7.42
CA VAL A 170 -3.64 -3.03 -8.47
C VAL A 170 -5.11 -2.67 -8.66
N ALA A 171 -6.02 -3.64 -8.71
CA ALA A 171 -7.44 -3.38 -8.89
C ALA A 171 -8.03 -2.60 -7.70
N LEU A 172 -7.68 -2.97 -6.47
CA LEU A 172 -8.12 -2.29 -5.25
C LEU A 172 -7.58 -0.86 -5.18
N HIS A 173 -6.28 -0.69 -5.43
CA HIS A 173 -5.65 0.63 -5.37
C HIS A 173 -6.09 1.54 -6.53
N GLY A 174 -6.09 1.03 -7.77
CA GLY A 174 -6.57 1.78 -8.92
C GLY A 174 -8.04 2.17 -8.79
N GLY A 175 -8.88 1.27 -8.27
CA GLY A 175 -10.28 1.54 -7.96
C GLY A 175 -10.45 2.63 -6.89
N TYR A 176 -9.64 2.60 -5.84
CA TYR A 176 -9.61 3.66 -4.82
C TYR A 176 -9.22 5.01 -5.43
N ASN A 177 -8.16 5.06 -6.23
CA ASN A 177 -7.70 6.29 -6.88
C ASN A 177 -8.79 6.87 -7.78
N ALA A 178 -9.43 6.03 -8.59
CA ALA A 178 -10.53 6.46 -9.46
C ALA A 178 -11.73 7.02 -8.67
N MET A 179 -12.10 6.39 -7.54
CA MET A 179 -13.19 6.86 -6.67
C MET A 179 -12.87 8.21 -6.01
N ILE A 180 -11.63 8.41 -5.54
CA ILE A 180 -11.20 9.68 -4.95
C ILE A 180 -11.17 10.78 -6.00
N GLU A 181 -10.62 10.49 -7.18
CA GLU A 181 -10.47 11.47 -8.28
C GLU A 181 -11.82 11.90 -8.86
N GLN A 182 -12.77 10.97 -8.98
CA GLN A 182 -14.12 11.29 -9.46
C GLN A 182 -14.92 12.13 -8.44
N GLY A 183 -14.58 12.07 -7.16
CA GLY A 183 -15.20 12.89 -6.11
C GLY A 183 -16.65 12.49 -5.77
N GLY A 184 -17.38 13.41 -5.14
CA GLY A 184 -18.80 13.23 -4.81
C GLY A 184 -19.06 12.05 -3.85
N ILE A 185 -20.11 11.26 -4.13
CA ILE A 185 -20.52 10.12 -3.29
C ILE A 185 -19.52 8.95 -3.31
N LEU A 186 -18.59 8.95 -4.27
CA LEU A 186 -17.59 7.89 -4.38
C LEU A 186 -16.48 8.03 -3.35
N VAL A 187 -16.21 9.23 -2.86
CA VAL A 187 -15.24 9.46 -1.77
C VAL A 187 -15.62 8.69 -0.51
N PRO A 188 -16.83 8.83 0.08
CA PRO A 188 -17.21 8.01 1.22
C PRO A 188 -17.39 6.53 0.86
N ALA A 189 -17.68 6.19 -0.40
CA ALA A 189 -17.76 4.79 -0.84
C ALA A 189 -16.42 4.04 -0.71
N THR A 190 -15.29 4.76 -0.72
CA THR A 190 -13.96 4.16 -0.49
C THR A 190 -13.85 3.46 0.86
N VAL A 191 -14.61 3.86 1.88
CA VAL A 191 -14.63 3.19 3.19
C VAL A 191 -15.08 1.74 3.05
N PHE A 192 -16.10 1.46 2.23
CA PHE A 192 -16.57 0.10 1.99
C PHE A 192 -15.56 -0.72 1.19
N LEU A 193 -14.90 -0.12 0.21
CA LEU A 193 -13.83 -0.78 -0.55
C LEU A 193 -12.67 -1.19 0.37
N VAL A 194 -12.22 -0.28 1.23
CA VAL A 194 -11.15 -0.53 2.20
C VAL A 194 -11.56 -1.58 3.22
N GLY A 195 -12.79 -1.49 3.74
CA GLY A 195 -13.34 -2.49 4.68
C GLY A 195 -13.43 -3.89 4.07
N ALA A 196 -13.89 -3.99 2.82
CA ALA A 196 -13.95 -5.26 2.10
C ALA A 196 -12.55 -5.83 1.85
N ALA A 197 -11.61 -5.00 1.40
CA ALA A 197 -10.21 -5.40 1.19
C ALA A 197 -9.57 -5.90 2.50
N ALA A 198 -9.75 -5.17 3.60
CA ALA A 198 -9.25 -5.56 4.91
C ALA A 198 -9.86 -6.88 5.38
N THR A 199 -11.15 -7.10 5.12
CA THR A 199 -11.84 -8.37 5.43
C THR A 199 -11.21 -9.54 4.66
N VAL A 200 -10.96 -9.37 3.36
CA VAL A 200 -10.27 -10.38 2.55
C VAL A 200 -8.89 -10.68 3.12
N LEU A 201 -8.12 -9.66 3.50
CA LEU A 201 -6.81 -9.89 4.10
C LEU A 201 -6.90 -10.64 5.43
N VAL A 202 -7.87 -10.32 6.29
CA VAL A 202 -8.09 -11.04 7.56
C VAL A 202 -8.42 -12.51 7.30
N MET A 203 -9.29 -12.79 6.31
CA MET A 203 -9.58 -14.15 5.88
C MET A 203 -8.30 -14.86 5.41
N VAL A 204 -7.49 -14.20 4.58
CA VAL A 204 -6.19 -14.74 4.13
C VAL A 204 -5.26 -15.05 5.30
N ILE A 205 -5.13 -14.13 6.26
CA ILE A 205 -4.33 -14.33 7.49
C ILE A 205 -4.84 -15.56 8.24
N SER A 206 -6.15 -15.68 8.45
CA SER A 206 -6.74 -16.80 9.20
C SER A 206 -6.53 -18.19 8.56
N THR A 207 -6.11 -18.26 7.30
CA THR A 207 -5.84 -19.51 6.57
C THR A 207 -4.34 -19.84 6.45
N GLN A 208 -3.46 -19.01 7.02
CA GLN A 208 -2.03 -19.33 7.08
C GLN A 208 -1.80 -20.15 8.36
N GLU A 209 -1.58 -21.46 8.21
CA GLU A 209 -1.10 -22.34 9.28
C GLU A 209 0.42 -22.21 9.48
#